data_AF-A0A127AUG1-F1
#
_entry.id   AF-A0A127AUG1-F1
#
_cell.length_a   1.000
_cell.length_b   1.000
_cell.length_c   1.000
_cell.angle_alpha   90.00
_cell.angle_beta   90.00
_cell.angle_gamma   90.00
#
_symmetry.space_group_name_H-M   'P 1'
#
loop_
_entity.id
_entity.type
_entity.pdbx_description
1 polymer ?
#
loop_
_entity_poly.entity_id
_entity_poly.type
_entity_poly.pdbx_seq_one_letter_code
_entity_poly.pdbx_strand_id
1 'polypeptide(L)'
;MKNNSLSGSLPKSSFDGLIQLEVVELSENSFTGSLESWFLLLPALQQVDLANNRLTSVEISKPVNGNSDLVAVDLGFNKIGGNAPVNFADYPLLSSLSLRYNRLRGAIPLEYSQKKSLRRLFLDGNFLIGKPPSGFFGGEGPVTGSLGDNCLQGCPGSSQLCTPSQKPNSICKQAYGGKGKPRS
;
A
#
# COMPACT_ATOMS: atom_id res chain seq x y z
N MET A 1 -10.28 10.02 -14.73
CA MET A 1 -10.83 11.27 -14.16
C MET A 1 -9.97 11.71 -12.98
N LYS A 2 -8.83 12.35 -13.28
CA LYS A 2 -7.90 12.87 -12.27
C LYS A 2 -8.18 14.35 -11.98
N ASN A 3 -7.87 14.84 -10.78
CA ASN A 3 -7.92 16.26 -10.40
C ASN A 3 -9.31 16.88 -10.62
N ASN A 4 -10.29 16.36 -9.90
CA ASN A 4 -11.69 16.80 -9.96
C ASN A 4 -12.27 16.88 -8.54
N SER A 5 -13.55 17.26 -8.44
CA SER A 5 -14.29 17.31 -7.17
C SER A 5 -15.18 16.09 -6.94
N LEU A 6 -14.88 14.95 -7.57
CA LEU A 6 -15.66 13.73 -7.37
C LEU A 6 -15.55 13.28 -5.91
N SER A 7 -16.65 12.82 -5.33
CA SER A 7 -16.73 12.48 -3.91
C SER A 7 -17.71 11.34 -3.66
N GLY A 8 -17.79 10.90 -2.41
CA GLY A 8 -18.55 9.70 -2.01
C GLY A 8 -17.67 8.44 -2.02
N SER A 9 -18.30 7.28 -1.86
CA SER A 9 -17.62 5.99 -2.03
C SER A 9 -17.56 5.61 -3.52
N LEU A 10 -16.82 4.54 -3.84
CA LEU A 10 -16.84 3.91 -5.16
C LEU A 10 -17.95 2.86 -5.19
N PRO A 11 -19.13 3.13 -5.77
CA PRO A 11 -20.21 2.15 -5.80
C PRO A 11 -19.92 1.05 -6.82
N LYS A 12 -20.05 -0.22 -6.42
CA LYS A 12 -19.89 -1.37 -7.32
C LYS A 12 -20.71 -1.26 -8.61
N SER A 13 -21.93 -0.72 -8.52
CA SER A 13 -22.82 -0.54 -9.66
C SER A 13 -22.26 0.35 -10.77
N SER A 14 -21.34 1.26 -10.48
CA SER A 14 -20.68 2.08 -11.51
C SER A 14 -19.60 1.32 -12.31
N PHE A 15 -19.22 0.13 -11.85
CA PHE A 15 -18.22 -0.73 -12.48
C PHE A 15 -18.82 -2.06 -13.00
N ASP A 16 -20.11 -2.29 -12.78
CA ASP A 16 -20.78 -3.50 -13.25
C ASP A 16 -20.74 -3.55 -14.79
N GLY A 17 -20.32 -4.70 -15.33
CA GLY A 17 -20.20 -4.93 -16.77
C GLY A 17 -18.93 -4.36 -17.42
N LEU A 18 -18.07 -3.67 -16.69
CA LEU A 18 -16.79 -3.12 -17.20
C LEU A 18 -15.70 -4.20 -17.33
N ILE A 19 -15.97 -5.24 -18.10
CA ILE A 19 -15.09 -6.42 -18.23
C ILE A 19 -13.79 -6.16 -19.01
N GLN A 20 -13.69 -5.02 -19.70
CA GLN A 20 -12.51 -4.59 -20.45
C GLN A 20 -11.80 -3.39 -19.79
N LEU A 21 -12.16 -3.03 -18.56
CA LEU A 21 -11.54 -1.90 -17.88
C LEU A 21 -10.12 -2.25 -17.42
N GLU A 22 -9.12 -1.68 -18.10
CA GLU A 22 -7.72 -1.95 -17.81
C GLU A 22 -7.09 -0.94 -16.86
N VAL A 23 -7.51 0.32 -16.96
CA VAL A 23 -6.88 1.44 -16.24
C VAL A 23 -7.95 2.27 -15.54
N VAL A 24 -7.77 2.49 -14.24
CA VAL A 24 -8.57 3.42 -13.45
C VAL A 24 -7.70 4.53 -12.89
N GLU A 25 -7.85 5.74 -13.44
CA GLU A 25 -7.24 6.96 -12.92
C GLU A 25 -8.29 7.83 -12.22
N LEU A 26 -8.27 7.84 -10.90
CA LEU A 26 -9.19 8.58 -10.04
C LEU A 26 -8.45 9.39 -8.96
N SER A 27 -7.16 9.64 -9.16
CA SER A 27 -6.35 10.42 -8.23
C SER A 27 -6.76 11.88 -8.16
N GLU A 28 -6.39 12.53 -7.04
CA GLU A 28 -6.68 13.95 -6.79
C GLU A 28 -8.19 14.24 -6.84
N ASN A 29 -8.96 13.50 -6.06
CA ASN A 29 -10.41 13.69 -5.87
C ASN A 29 -10.75 13.71 -4.37
N SER A 30 -12.02 13.56 -4.03
CA SER A 30 -12.53 13.51 -2.65
C SER A 30 -13.26 12.19 -2.34
N PHE A 31 -12.86 11.07 -2.96
CA PHE A 31 -13.43 9.76 -2.65
C PHE A 31 -13.16 9.37 -1.18
N THR A 32 -14.16 8.81 -0.52
CA THR A 32 -14.18 8.47 0.91
C THR A 32 -14.60 7.02 1.13
N GLY A 33 -14.51 6.53 2.37
CA GLY A 33 -14.96 5.18 2.73
C GLY A 33 -13.90 4.12 2.43
N SER A 34 -14.35 2.89 2.18
CA SER A 34 -13.49 1.74 1.93
C SER A 34 -13.31 1.49 0.44
N LEU A 35 -12.11 1.09 0.03
CA LEU A 35 -11.93 0.35 -1.22
C LEU A 35 -12.25 -1.12 -0.95
N GLU A 36 -13.35 -1.61 -1.50
CA GLU A 36 -13.85 -2.97 -1.28
C GLU A 36 -13.14 -4.00 -2.17
N SER A 37 -13.16 -5.26 -1.74
CA SER A 37 -12.38 -6.35 -2.34
C SER A 37 -12.69 -6.63 -3.81
N TRP A 38 -13.92 -6.38 -4.28
CA TRP A 38 -14.31 -6.60 -5.67
C TRP A 38 -13.55 -5.69 -6.65
N PHE A 39 -13.07 -4.53 -6.21
CA PHE A 39 -12.55 -3.50 -7.11
C PHE A 39 -11.31 -3.96 -7.86
N LEU A 40 -10.37 -4.60 -7.17
CA LEU A 40 -9.14 -5.12 -7.78
C LEU A 40 -9.31 -6.49 -8.45
N LEU A 41 -10.51 -7.08 -8.35
CA LEU A 41 -10.88 -8.33 -9.00
C LEU A 41 -11.56 -8.11 -10.36
N LEU A 42 -11.64 -6.87 -10.84
CA LEU A 42 -12.10 -6.58 -12.20
C LEU A 42 -11.19 -7.31 -13.20
N PRO A 43 -11.77 -8.02 -14.18
CA PRO A 43 -11.09 -9.11 -14.88
C PRO A 43 -9.91 -8.67 -15.75
N ALA A 44 -9.99 -7.48 -16.35
CA ALA A 44 -8.94 -6.93 -17.22
C ALA A 44 -8.10 -5.84 -16.52
N LEU A 45 -8.31 -5.60 -15.22
CA LEU A 45 -7.72 -4.45 -14.54
C LEU A 45 -6.21 -4.61 -14.34
N GLN A 46 -5.46 -3.66 -14.86
CA GLN A 46 -4.00 -3.65 -14.86
C GLN A 46 -3.44 -2.55 -13.97
N GLN A 47 -4.06 -1.37 -13.97
CA GLN A 47 -3.52 -0.19 -13.28
C GLN A 47 -4.61 0.57 -12.54
N VAL A 48 -4.32 0.90 -11.27
CA VAL A 48 -5.20 1.70 -10.43
C VAL A 48 -4.41 2.83 -9.80
N ASP A 49 -4.86 4.06 -10.04
CA ASP A 49 -4.41 5.24 -9.32
C ASP A 49 -5.59 5.90 -8.59
N LEU A 50 -5.61 5.73 -7.27
CA LEU A 50 -6.56 6.36 -6.34
C LEU A 50 -5.82 7.29 -5.35
N ALA A 51 -4.61 7.71 -5.69
CA ALA A 51 -3.81 8.55 -4.81
C ALA A 51 -4.47 9.91 -4.56
N ASN A 52 -4.16 10.56 -3.44
CA ASN A 52 -4.70 11.88 -3.09
C ASN A 52 -6.23 11.89 -3.04
N ASN A 53 -6.80 10.99 -2.24
CA ASN A 53 -8.22 10.91 -1.91
C ASN A 53 -8.39 10.90 -0.38
N ARG A 54 -9.55 10.47 0.11
CA ARG A 54 -9.91 10.42 1.54
C ARG A 54 -10.34 9.01 1.96
N LEU A 55 -9.88 7.96 1.27
CA LEU A 55 -10.17 6.56 1.60
C LEU A 55 -9.64 6.22 2.99
N THR A 56 -10.43 5.50 3.79
CA THR A 56 -10.14 5.21 5.20
C THR A 56 -9.73 3.77 5.46
N SER A 57 -10.10 2.86 4.56
CA SER A 57 -9.80 1.43 4.65
C SER A 57 -9.69 0.83 3.26
N VAL A 58 -9.08 -0.35 3.21
CA VAL A 58 -8.95 -1.15 2.00
C VAL A 58 -9.12 -2.62 2.37
N GLU A 59 -9.90 -3.34 1.58
CA GLU A 59 -10.08 -4.77 1.66
C GLU A 59 -9.49 -5.39 0.39
N ILE A 60 -8.53 -6.31 0.55
CA ILE A 60 -7.85 -6.96 -0.57
C ILE A 60 -8.12 -8.46 -0.47
N SER A 61 -8.84 -9.00 -1.44
CA SER A 61 -9.00 -10.46 -1.59
C SER A 61 -7.92 -11.00 -2.53
N LYS A 62 -7.60 -12.29 -2.38
CA LYS A 62 -6.72 -13.00 -3.30
C LYS A 62 -7.40 -13.14 -4.67
N PRO A 63 -6.66 -13.10 -5.79
CA PRO A 63 -7.23 -13.36 -7.10
C PRO A 63 -7.86 -14.75 -7.22
N VAL A 64 -9.00 -14.84 -7.92
CA VAL A 64 -9.66 -16.12 -8.18
C VAL A 64 -8.78 -16.97 -9.09
N ASN A 65 -8.54 -18.22 -8.71
CA ASN A 65 -7.63 -19.15 -9.41
C ASN A 65 -6.18 -18.66 -9.57
N GLY A 66 -5.77 -17.63 -8.80
CA GLY A 66 -4.43 -17.06 -8.89
C GLY A 66 -4.17 -16.21 -10.14
N ASN A 67 -5.21 -15.85 -10.90
CA ASN A 67 -5.08 -15.05 -12.13
C ASN A 67 -5.51 -13.60 -11.88
N SER A 68 -4.64 -12.65 -12.21
CA SER A 68 -4.96 -11.22 -12.25
C SER A 68 -3.94 -10.49 -13.13
N ASP A 69 -4.44 -9.57 -13.93
CA ASP A 69 -3.63 -8.71 -14.80
C ASP A 69 -3.08 -7.47 -14.07
N LEU A 70 -3.34 -7.34 -12.76
CA LEU A 70 -2.98 -6.15 -11.99
C LEU A 70 -1.47 -6.00 -11.87
N VAL A 71 -0.94 -4.93 -12.46
CA VAL A 71 0.49 -4.59 -12.51
C VAL A 71 0.85 -3.48 -11.53
N ALA A 72 -0.01 -2.48 -11.36
CA ALA A 72 0.30 -1.29 -10.56
C ALA A 72 -0.90 -0.78 -9.76
N VAL A 73 -0.64 -0.47 -8.48
CA VAL A 73 -1.62 0.12 -7.57
C VAL A 73 -0.99 1.28 -6.81
N ASP A 74 -1.62 2.46 -6.90
CA ASP A 74 -1.30 3.62 -6.07
C ASP A 74 -2.51 4.04 -5.23
N LEU A 75 -2.40 3.84 -3.91
CA LEU A 75 -3.35 4.31 -2.90
C LEU A 75 -2.70 5.36 -1.98
N GLY A 76 -1.63 6.01 -2.45
CA GLY A 76 -0.87 6.98 -1.67
C GLY A 76 -1.72 8.19 -1.25
N PHE A 77 -1.31 8.90 -0.20
CA PHE A 77 -1.94 10.15 0.24
C PHE A 77 -3.45 10.00 0.49
N ASN A 78 -3.82 8.96 1.23
CA ASN A 78 -5.18 8.71 1.69
C ASN A 78 -5.21 8.72 3.25
N LYS A 79 -6.27 8.19 3.85
CA LYS A 79 -6.43 8.05 5.31
C LYS A 79 -6.49 6.58 5.73
N ILE A 80 -5.95 5.66 4.94
CA ILE A 80 -6.06 4.21 5.13
C ILE A 80 -5.37 3.81 6.43
N GLY A 81 -6.15 3.27 7.37
CA GLY A 81 -5.65 2.75 8.64
C GLY A 81 -5.43 1.22 8.63
N GLY A 82 -5.14 0.67 9.80
CA GLY A 82 -4.93 -0.77 9.97
C GLY A 82 -3.51 -1.22 9.56
N ASN A 83 -3.38 -2.51 9.23
CA ASN A 83 -2.10 -3.10 8.81
C ASN A 83 -1.95 -3.01 7.28
N ALA A 84 -0.71 -3.07 6.79
CA ALA A 84 -0.45 -3.21 5.36
C ALA A 84 -1.08 -4.54 4.83
N PRO A 85 -1.88 -4.52 3.75
CA PRO A 85 -2.61 -5.70 3.29
C PRO A 85 -1.69 -6.76 2.66
N VAL A 86 -1.42 -7.85 3.39
CA VAL A 86 -0.55 -8.95 2.92
C VAL A 86 -1.00 -9.55 1.57
N ASN A 87 -2.30 -9.59 1.29
CA ASN A 87 -2.86 -10.20 0.09
C ASN A 87 -2.44 -9.53 -1.24
N PHE A 88 -1.88 -8.32 -1.22
CA PHE A 88 -1.21 -7.78 -2.42
C PHE A 88 -0.05 -8.68 -2.88
N ALA A 89 0.54 -9.46 -1.97
CA ALA A 89 1.60 -10.39 -2.32
C ALA A 89 1.12 -11.50 -3.30
N ASP A 90 -0.16 -11.84 -3.24
CA ASP A 90 -0.78 -12.93 -4.02
C ASP A 90 -1.11 -12.54 -5.48
N TYR A 91 -1.04 -11.26 -5.86
CA TYR A 91 -1.34 -10.80 -7.23
C TYR A 91 -0.17 -11.08 -8.17
N PRO A 92 -0.23 -12.05 -9.08
CA PRO A 92 0.96 -12.61 -9.76
C PRO A 92 1.83 -11.55 -10.46
N LEU A 93 1.20 -10.61 -11.16
CA LEU A 93 1.88 -9.61 -11.99
C LEU A 93 2.16 -8.28 -11.27
N LEU A 94 1.74 -8.12 -10.02
CA LEU A 94 1.87 -6.84 -9.31
C LEU A 94 3.35 -6.46 -9.13
N SER A 95 3.74 -5.38 -9.80
CA SER A 95 5.11 -4.90 -9.88
C SER A 95 5.34 -3.59 -9.14
N SER A 96 4.27 -2.81 -8.92
CA SER A 96 4.33 -1.50 -8.30
C SER A 96 3.21 -1.35 -7.29
N LEU A 97 3.57 -1.10 -6.03
CA LEU A 97 2.62 -0.84 -4.95
C LEU A 97 3.00 0.42 -4.18
N SER A 98 2.08 1.38 -4.12
CA SER A 98 2.22 2.58 -3.30
C SER A 98 1.08 2.65 -2.29
N LEU A 99 1.44 2.65 -1.01
CA LEU A 99 0.57 2.91 0.14
C LEU A 99 1.09 4.09 0.97
N ARG A 100 1.96 4.92 0.37
CA ARG A 100 2.65 6.00 1.07
C ARG A 100 1.70 7.05 1.63
N TYR A 101 2.11 7.72 2.70
CA TYR A 101 1.33 8.79 3.35
C TYR A 101 -0.11 8.36 3.66
N ASN A 102 -0.24 7.26 4.37
CA ASN A 102 -1.49 6.76 4.94
C ASN A 102 -1.35 6.72 6.49
N ARG A 103 -2.20 5.93 7.15
CA ARG A 103 -2.22 5.75 8.60
C ARG A 103 -1.93 4.30 8.99
N LEU A 104 -1.20 3.58 8.13
CA LEU A 104 -0.86 2.18 8.33
C LEU A 104 0.02 2.00 9.57
N ARG A 105 -0.22 0.91 10.29
CA ARG A 105 0.49 0.48 11.50
C ARG A 105 0.89 -0.99 11.35
N GLY A 106 1.53 -1.51 12.38
CA GLY A 106 2.00 -2.90 12.44
C GLY A 106 3.30 -3.10 11.67
N ALA A 107 3.67 -4.36 11.44
CA ALA A 107 4.87 -4.71 10.70
C ALA A 107 4.64 -4.66 9.19
N ILE A 108 5.72 -4.49 8.43
CA ILE A 108 5.70 -4.74 6.98
C ILE A 108 5.58 -6.27 6.76
N PRO A 109 4.62 -6.74 5.95
CA PRO A 109 4.50 -8.16 5.62
C PRO A 109 5.80 -8.72 5.01
N LEU A 110 6.22 -9.89 5.48
CA LEU A 110 7.37 -10.63 4.96
C LEU A 110 7.19 -10.93 3.46
N GLU A 111 5.96 -11.24 3.08
CA GLU A 111 5.54 -11.67 1.76
C GLU A 111 5.86 -10.61 0.69
N TYR A 112 5.86 -9.32 1.05
CA TYR A 112 6.28 -8.25 0.13
C TYR A 112 7.74 -8.39 -0.30
N SER A 113 8.62 -8.88 0.58
CA SER A 113 10.03 -9.12 0.24
C SER A 113 10.27 -10.44 -0.49
N GLN A 114 9.33 -11.37 -0.42
CA GLN A 114 9.37 -12.65 -1.13
C GLN A 114 8.73 -12.58 -2.52
N LYS A 115 7.97 -11.52 -2.80
CA LYS A 115 7.27 -11.33 -4.06
C LYS A 115 8.24 -10.99 -5.20
N LYS A 116 8.55 -12.01 -5.99
CA LYS A 116 9.47 -11.91 -7.13
C LYS A 116 9.03 -10.96 -8.24
N SER A 117 7.76 -10.59 -8.36
CA SER A 117 7.30 -9.60 -9.35
C SER A 117 7.38 -8.16 -8.85
N LEU A 118 7.44 -7.93 -7.53
CA LEU A 118 7.44 -6.59 -6.96
C LEU A 118 8.78 -5.90 -7.22
N ARG A 119 8.74 -4.68 -7.77
CA ARG A 119 9.91 -3.89 -8.15
C ARG A 119 9.91 -2.49 -7.52
N ARG A 120 8.71 -1.94 -7.30
CA ARG A 120 8.49 -0.63 -6.69
C ARG A 120 7.58 -0.77 -5.48
N LEU A 121 8.06 -0.34 -4.32
CA LEU A 121 7.31 -0.38 -3.07
C LEU A 121 7.47 0.94 -2.29
N PHE A 122 6.37 1.67 -2.15
CA PHE A 122 6.32 2.92 -1.37
C PHE A 122 5.41 2.73 -0.18
N LEU A 123 6.00 2.63 1.02
CA LEU A 123 5.30 2.56 2.30
C LEU A 123 5.65 3.74 3.19
N ASP A 124 6.39 4.73 2.69
CA ASP A 124 6.84 5.90 3.43
C ASP A 124 5.69 6.74 3.96
N GLY A 125 5.93 7.51 5.02
CA GLY A 125 4.91 8.39 5.60
C GLY A 125 3.78 7.68 6.34
N ASN A 126 4.03 6.48 6.84
CA ASN A 126 3.09 5.71 7.66
C ASN A 126 3.59 5.59 9.12
N PHE A 127 3.00 4.70 9.91
CA PHE A 127 3.42 4.40 11.29
C PHE A 127 3.85 2.93 11.44
N LEU A 128 4.45 2.34 10.39
CA LEU A 128 4.89 0.95 10.42
C LEU A 128 6.05 0.76 11.42
N ILE A 129 6.08 -0.38 12.11
CA ILE A 129 7.03 -0.71 13.18
C ILE A 129 7.77 -2.02 12.90
N GLY A 130 8.75 -2.32 13.76
CA GLY A 130 9.56 -3.53 13.64
C GLY A 130 10.70 -3.36 12.65
N LYS A 131 11.38 -4.46 12.35
CA LYS A 131 12.46 -4.49 11.37
C LYS A 131 11.87 -4.71 9.98
N PRO A 132 12.33 -3.97 8.95
CA PRO A 132 11.96 -4.32 7.58
C PRO A 132 12.46 -5.75 7.27
N PRO A 133 11.67 -6.58 6.56
CA PRO A 133 12.11 -7.88 6.08
C PRO A 133 13.47 -7.83 5.40
N SER A 134 14.39 -8.71 5.79
CA SER A 134 15.77 -8.73 5.27
C SER A 134 15.83 -9.01 3.77
N GLY A 135 14.81 -9.66 3.20
CA GLY A 135 14.69 -9.91 1.77
C GLY A 135 14.75 -8.63 0.92
N PHE A 136 14.33 -7.48 1.45
CA PHE A 136 14.46 -6.19 0.76
C PHE A 136 15.90 -5.71 0.58
N PHE A 137 16.83 -6.23 1.37
CA PHE A 137 18.24 -5.84 1.36
C PHE A 137 19.15 -6.96 0.87
N GLY A 138 18.57 -8.06 0.39
CA GLY A 138 19.29 -9.19 -0.21
C GLY A 138 19.69 -8.95 -1.66
N GLY A 139 20.48 -9.88 -2.22
CA GLY A 139 21.05 -9.78 -3.58
C GLY A 139 20.12 -10.14 -4.75
N GLU A 140 18.88 -10.57 -4.51
CA GLU A 140 17.92 -10.93 -5.57
C GLU A 140 17.20 -9.70 -6.16
N GLY A 141 17.97 -8.76 -6.71
CA GLY A 141 17.44 -7.59 -7.43
C GLY A 141 16.78 -6.52 -6.53
N PRO A 142 17.16 -5.24 -6.62
CA PRO A 142 16.69 -4.25 -5.67
C PRO A 142 15.22 -3.89 -5.89
N VAL A 143 14.38 -4.13 -4.89
CA VAL A 143 13.12 -3.38 -4.76
C VAL A 143 13.50 -1.92 -4.56
N THR A 144 12.97 -1.05 -5.41
CA THR A 144 13.12 0.40 -5.30
C THR A 144 11.90 1.00 -4.61
N GLY A 145 12.05 2.20 -4.04
CA GLY A 145 10.97 2.94 -3.41
C GLY A 145 11.40 3.53 -2.08
N SER A 146 10.48 3.57 -1.10
CA SER A 146 10.77 4.13 0.21
C SER A 146 9.97 3.47 1.32
N LEU A 147 10.67 3.16 2.41
CA LEU A 147 10.19 2.76 3.72
C LEU A 147 10.49 3.87 4.75
N GLY A 148 10.95 5.03 4.29
CA GLY A 148 11.29 6.19 5.13
C GLY A 148 10.08 6.74 5.89
N ASP A 149 10.32 7.70 6.78
CA ASP A 149 9.24 8.40 7.49
C ASP A 149 8.18 7.45 8.12
N ASN A 150 8.64 6.36 8.74
CA ASN A 150 7.85 5.39 9.50
C ASN A 150 8.36 5.27 10.95
N CYS A 151 7.98 4.23 11.69
CA CYS A 151 8.47 3.91 13.03
C CYS A 151 9.33 2.63 13.03
N LEU A 152 10.00 2.35 11.91
CA LEU A 152 10.78 1.13 11.71
C LEU A 152 12.07 1.18 12.52
N GLN A 153 12.43 0.04 13.09
CA GLN A 153 13.69 -0.14 13.82
C GLN A 153 14.64 -0.93 12.94
N GLY A 154 15.91 -0.53 12.85
CA GLY A 154 16.89 -1.27 12.05
C GLY A 154 16.71 -1.14 10.53
N CYS A 155 16.07 -0.07 10.06
CA CYS A 155 16.16 0.32 8.65
C CYS A 155 17.62 0.73 8.36
N PRO A 156 18.35 0.07 7.43
CA PRO A 156 19.76 0.39 7.19
C PRO A 156 19.95 1.80 6.64
N GLY A 157 20.74 2.63 7.33
CA GLY A 157 20.97 4.03 6.91
C GLY A 157 21.70 4.18 5.57
N SER A 158 22.40 3.12 5.11
CA SER A 158 23.01 3.07 3.78
C SER A 158 22.04 2.72 2.65
N SER A 159 20.85 2.22 2.97
CA SER A 159 19.86 1.80 1.97
C SER A 159 19.01 2.99 1.53
N GLN A 160 18.96 3.24 0.22
CA GLN A 160 18.05 4.24 -0.38
C GLN A 160 16.59 3.96 -0.03
N LEU A 161 16.23 2.68 0.13
CA LEU A 161 14.89 2.26 0.53
C LEU A 161 14.52 2.76 1.94
N CYS A 162 15.50 3.12 2.77
CA CYS A 162 15.29 3.64 4.12
C CYS A 162 15.38 5.18 4.19
N THR A 163 15.33 5.87 3.06
CA THR A 163 15.34 7.34 2.99
C THR A 163 13.94 7.87 2.62
N PRO A 164 13.45 8.96 3.24
CA PRO A 164 14.08 9.76 4.30
C PRO A 164 14.12 9.04 5.66
N SER A 165 14.78 9.64 6.66
CA SER A 165 14.86 9.11 8.02
C SER A 165 13.50 8.75 8.62
N GLN A 166 13.49 7.79 9.54
CA GLN A 166 12.29 7.37 10.28
C GLN A 166 11.79 8.51 11.18
N LYS A 167 10.49 8.48 11.50
CA LYS A 167 9.82 9.46 12.38
C LYS A 167 10.52 9.52 13.75
N PRO A 168 10.55 10.70 14.38
CA PRO A 168 11.00 10.84 15.77
C PRO A 168 10.23 9.90 16.71
N ASN A 169 10.94 9.37 17.71
CA ASN A 169 10.38 8.47 18.71
C ASN A 169 9.14 9.04 19.42
N SER A 170 9.04 10.36 19.60
CA SER A 170 7.87 11.02 20.19
C SER A 170 6.61 10.80 19.35
N ILE A 171 6.71 10.96 18.02
CA ILE A 171 5.61 10.73 17.08
C ILE A 171 5.20 9.26 17.09
N CYS A 172 6.19 8.35 17.08
CA CYS A 172 5.92 6.91 17.12
C CYS A 172 5.23 6.48 18.42
N LYS A 173 5.66 7.00 19.58
CA LYS A 173 5.00 6.72 20.86
C LYS A 173 3.56 7.23 20.89
N GLN A 174 3.30 8.41 20.32
CA GLN A 174 1.96 8.98 20.23
C GLN A 174 1.05 8.13 19.34
N ALA A 175 1.55 7.68 18.18
CA ALA A 175 0.79 6.86 17.24
C ALA A 175 0.32 5.51 17.80
N TYR A 176 1.01 5.01 18.82
CA TYR A 176 0.77 3.74 19.52
C TYR A 176 0.28 3.91 20.97
N GLY A 177 -0.16 5.12 21.36
CA GLY A 177 -0.90 5.32 22.61
C GLY A 177 -0.05 5.40 23.88
N GLY A 178 1.27 5.63 23.80
CA GLY A 178 2.10 6.00 24.95
C GLY A 178 2.23 4.98 26.10
N LYS A 179 1.59 3.81 26.03
CA LYS A 179 1.76 2.71 26.99
C LYS A 179 2.75 1.70 26.40
N GLY A 180 3.71 1.30 27.22
CA GLY A 180 4.95 0.63 26.84
C GLY A 180 4.80 -0.59 25.93
N LYS A 181 5.89 -0.85 25.20
CA LYS A 181 6.22 -2.01 24.36
C LYS A 181 5.23 -3.20 24.44
N PRO A 182 4.78 -3.76 23.30
CA PRO A 182 4.32 -5.14 23.29
C PRO A 182 5.47 -6.00 23.82
N ARG A 183 5.21 -6.81 24.85
CA ARG A 183 6.17 -7.81 25.32
C ARG A 183 6.42 -8.80 24.19
N SER A 184 7.69 -9.08 23.97
CA SER A 184 8.24 -10.15 23.14
C SER A 184 7.59 -11.49 23.43
#